data_AF-A0A073IRG0-F1
#
_entry.id   AF-A0A073IRG0-F1
#
_cell.length_a   1.000
_cell.length_b   1.000
_cell.length_c   1.000
_cell.angle_alpha   90.00
_cell.angle_beta   90.00
_cell.angle_gamma   90.00
#
_symmetry.space_group_name_H-M   'P 1'
#
loop_
_entity.id
_entity.type
_entity.pdbx_description
1 polymer ?
#
loop_
_entity_poly.entity_id
_entity_poly.type
_entity_poly.pdbx_seq_one_letter_code
_entity_poly.pdbx_strand_id
1 'polypeptide(L)'
;MDDIQNLFKETIAAFMENRLDAELEDELGYGRYDSKNKSTDNSRNGHGSKTLHTRFGDVGISVPLNRNSEFDPQIPKKNQTSIR
;
A
#
# COMPACT_ATOMS: atom_id res chain seq x y z
N MET A 1 6.65 26.50 8.82
CA MET A 1 7.70 25.72 8.12
C MET A 1 7.39 24.23 8.17
N ASP A 2 6.71 23.77 9.22
CA ASP A 2 6.22 22.39 9.37
C ASP A 2 5.09 22.01 8.39
N ASP A 3 4.30 22.99 7.92
CA ASP A 3 3.18 22.74 7.00
C ASP A 3 3.64 22.14 5.66
N ILE A 4 4.78 22.61 5.15
CA ILE A 4 5.38 22.08 3.91
C ILE A 4 5.85 20.64 4.12
N GLN A 5 6.44 20.34 5.28
CA GLN A 5 6.87 18.97 5.60
C GLN A 5 5.68 18.02 5.74
N ASN A 6 4.59 18.47 6.38
CA ASN A 6 3.37 17.68 6.50
C ASN A 6 2.73 17.42 5.12
N LEU A 7 2.70 18.43 4.24
CA LEU A 7 2.23 18.24 2.87
C LEU A 7 3.04 17.18 2.12
N PHE A 8 4.37 17.19 2.26
CA PHE A 8 5.22 16.17 1.65
C PHE A 8 4.95 14.77 2.21
N LYS A 9 4.77 14.63 3.53
CA LYS A 9 4.42 13.35 4.17
C LYS A 9 3.10 12.81 3.65
N GLU A 10 2.05 13.64 3.59
CA GLU A 10 0.74 13.25 3.09
C GLU A 10 0.78 12.86 1.61
N THR A 11 1.51 13.63 0.80
CA THR A 11 1.68 13.33 -0.63
C THR A 11 2.40 12.01 -0.86
N ILE A 12 3.48 11.74 -0.10
CA ILE A 12 4.20 10.47 -0.16
C ILE A 12 3.32 9.32 0.32
N ALA A 13 2.56 9.52 1.40
CA ALA A 13 1.62 8.52 1.91
C ALA A 13 0.60 8.14 0.85
N ALA A 14 -0.11 9.13 0.31
CA ALA A 14 -1.13 8.92 -0.72
C ALA A 14 -0.54 8.25 -1.96
N PHE A 15 0.64 8.67 -2.42
CA PHE A 15 1.31 8.05 -3.56
C PHE A 15 1.64 6.57 -3.31
N MET A 16 2.17 6.24 -2.12
CA MET A 16 2.50 4.87 -1.75
C MET A 16 1.25 3.99 -1.63
N GLU A 17 0.18 4.49 -1.01
CA GLU A 17 -1.09 3.76 -0.86
C GLU A 17 -1.72 3.45 -2.23
N ASN A 18 -1.83 4.45 -3.11
CA ASN A 18 -2.38 4.26 -4.45
C ASN A 18 -1.57 3.26 -5.27
N ARG A 19 -0.24 3.32 -5.16
CA ARG A 19 0.63 2.38 -5.85
C ARG A 19 0.43 0.95 -5.34
N LEU A 20 0.39 0.75 -4.03
CA LEU A 20 0.18 -0.57 -3.44
C LEU A 20 -1.18 -1.15 -3.82
N ASP A 21 -2.21 -0.30 -3.90
CA ASP A 21 -3.53 -0.70 -4.37
C ASP A 21 -3.49 -1.20 -5.81
N ALA A 22 -2.78 -0.49 -6.69
CA ALA A 22 -2.60 -0.89 -8.09
C ALA A 22 -1.79 -2.19 -8.22
N GLU A 23 -0.73 -2.38 -7.43
CA GLU A 23 0.02 -3.64 -7.39
C GLU A 23 -0.88 -4.82 -6.96
N LEU A 24 -1.80 -4.59 -6.01
CA LEU A 24 -2.75 -5.63 -5.60
C LEU A 24 -3.84 -5.89 -6.67
N GLU A 25 -4.28 -4.88 -7.42
CA GLU A 25 -5.20 -5.10 -8.55
C GLU A 25 -4.56 -5.96 -9.64
N ASP A 26 -3.29 -5.73 -9.95
CA ASP A 26 -2.53 -6.51 -10.93
C ASP A 26 -2.34 -7.97 -10.47
N GLU A 27 -1.95 -8.19 -9.20
CA GLU A 27 -1.79 -9.54 -8.63
C GLU A 27 -3.12 -10.32 -8.61
N LEU A 28 -4.22 -9.65 -8.25
CA LEU A 28 -5.54 -10.28 -8.18
C LEU A 28 -6.20 -10.42 -9.56
N GLY A 29 -5.81 -9.60 -10.53
CA GLY A 29 -6.39 -9.53 -11.88
C GLY A 29 -7.78 -8.89 -11.94
N TYR A 30 -8.20 -8.17 -10.89
CA TYR A 30 -9.50 -7.50 -10.86
C TYR A 30 -9.47 -6.22 -10.01
N GLY A 31 -10.29 -5.25 -10.39
CA GLY A 31 -10.38 -3.95 -9.72
C GLY A 31 -11.14 -3.97 -8.40
N ARG A 32 -11.00 -2.91 -7.60
CA ARG A 32 -11.77 -2.75 -6.36
C ARG A 32 -13.29 -2.88 -6.61
N TYR A 33 -13.94 -3.75 -5.84
CA TYR A 33 -15.36 -4.11 -5.94
C TYR A 33 -15.78 -5.01 -7.11
N ASP A 34 -14.86 -5.40 -8.00
CA ASP A 34 -15.15 -6.37 -9.08
C ASP A 34 -14.78 -7.81 -8.70
N SER A 35 -15.02 -8.20 -7.44
CA SER A 35 -14.67 -9.53 -6.94
C SER A 35 -15.49 -10.66 -7.57
N LYS A 36 -16.49 -10.34 -8.41
CA LYS A 36 -17.32 -11.32 -9.12
C LYS A 36 -16.66 -11.81 -10.41
N ASN A 37 -15.78 -10.99 -11.00
CA ASN A 37 -15.02 -11.33 -12.20
C ASN A 37 -13.62 -11.88 -11.90
N LYS A 38 -13.38 -12.35 -10.65
CA LYS A 38 -12.09 -12.90 -10.27
C LYS A 38 -11.91 -14.32 -10.82
N SER A 39 -10.72 -14.61 -11.34
CA SER A 39 -10.32 -15.97 -11.74
C SER A 39 -9.62 -16.73 -10.62
N THR A 40 -9.35 -16.08 -9.48
CA THR A 40 -8.59 -16.62 -8.34
C THR A 40 -9.51 -16.81 -7.12
N ASP A 41 -9.17 -17.77 -6.24
CA ASP A 41 -9.87 -17.92 -4.95
C ASP A 41 -9.49 -16.81 -3.95
N ASN A 42 -8.36 -16.14 -4.20
CA ASN A 42 -7.88 -15.04 -3.37
C ASN A 42 -8.82 -13.82 -3.44
N SER A 43 -8.76 -12.96 -2.42
CA SER A 43 -9.55 -11.74 -2.38
C SER A 43 -8.88 -10.68 -1.52
N ARG A 44 -9.24 -9.41 -1.72
CA ARG A 44 -8.86 -8.31 -0.79
C ARG A 44 -9.35 -8.61 0.63
N ASN A 45 -8.54 -8.25 1.62
CA ASN A 45 -8.77 -8.46 3.06
C ASN A 45 -8.46 -7.19 3.87
N GLY A 46 -8.98 -6.06 3.43
CA GLY A 46 -8.78 -4.77 4.08
C GLY A 46 -7.35 -4.24 3.92
N HIS A 47 -6.93 -3.43 4.90
CA HIS A 47 -5.63 -2.77 4.91
C HIS A 47 -4.96 -2.95 6.28
N GLY A 48 -3.65 -3.18 6.28
CA GLY A 48 -2.79 -3.10 7.45
C GLY A 48 -2.11 -1.72 7.55
N SER A 49 -1.74 -1.30 8.75
CA SER A 49 -0.96 -0.08 8.94
C SER A 49 0.54 -0.38 8.86
N LYS A 50 1.30 0.53 8.23
CA LYS A 50 2.76 0.48 8.21
C LYS A 50 3.32 1.89 8.38
N THR A 51 4.34 2.04 9.22
CA THR A 51 5.08 3.29 9.36
C THR A 51 6.35 3.23 8.52
N LEU A 52 6.52 4.20 7.63
CA LEU A 52 7.70 4.39 6.80
C LEU A 52 8.59 5.48 7.36
N HIS A 53 9.83 5.14 7.63
CA HIS A 53 10.89 6.08 7.98
C HIS A 53 11.46 6.68 6.70
N THR A 54 11.14 7.95 6.45
CA THR A 54 11.63 8.72 5.30
C THR A 54 12.55 9.84 5.76
N ARG A 55 13.28 10.45 4.83
CA ARG A 55 14.14 11.63 5.12
C ARG A 55 13.36 12.84 5.64
N PHE A 56 12.06 12.89 5.39
CA PHE A 56 11.16 13.96 5.84
C PHE A 56 10.45 13.62 7.15
N GLY A 57 10.79 12.48 7.76
CA GLY A 57 10.20 11.95 8.99
C GLY A 57 9.35 10.71 8.76
N ASP A 58 8.64 10.32 9.81
CA ASP A 58 7.79 9.14 9.79
C ASP A 58 6.47 9.41 9.06
N VAL A 59 6.11 8.49 8.18
CA VAL A 59 4.89 8.54 7.36
C VAL A 59 4.09 7.27 7.61
N GLY A 60 2.87 7.41 8.12
CA GLY A 60 1.93 6.30 8.21
C GLY A 60 1.29 6.02 6.86
N ILE A 61 1.25 4.76 6.44
CA ILE A 61 0.58 4.32 5.21
C ILE A 61 -0.31 3.10 5.47
N SER A 62 -1.33 2.96 4.64
CA SER A 62 -2.26 1.83 4.59
C SER A 62 -1.83 0.85 3.49
N VAL A 63 -1.41 -0.35 3.88
CA VAL A 63 -0.98 -1.40 2.96
C VAL A 63 -2.14 -2.35 2.71
N PRO A 64 -2.57 -2.54 1.46
CA PRO A 64 -3.66 -3.45 1.16
C PRO A 64 -3.23 -4.90 1.40
N LEU A 65 -4.15 -5.72 1.89
CA LEU A 65 -3.91 -7.12 2.21
C LEU A 65 -4.80 -8.01 1.34
N ASN A 66 -4.33 -9.21 1.04
CA ASN A 66 -5.14 -10.27 0.44
C ASN A 66 -5.47 -11.36 1.47
N ARG A 67 -6.49 -12.17 1.19
CA ARG A 67 -7.06 -13.15 2.13
C ARG A 67 -6.10 -14.30 2.37
N ASN A 68 -5.32 -14.67 1.37
CA ASN A 68 -4.31 -15.72 1.48
C ASN A 68 -3.00 -15.24 2.13
N SER A 69 -2.85 -13.94 2.42
CA SER A 69 -1.60 -13.33 2.94
C SER A 69 -0.37 -13.51 2.04
N GLU A 70 -0.61 -13.76 0.75
CA GLU A 70 0.40 -14.02 -0.30
C GLU A 70 0.91 -12.73 -0.96
N PHE A 71 0.26 -11.60 -0.74
CA PHE A 71 0.64 -10.32 -1.36
C PHE A 71 2.07 -9.96 -0.96
N ASP A 72 2.94 -9.79 -1.95
CA ASP A 72 4.34 -9.38 -1.78
C ASP A 72 4.60 -8.09 -2.57
N PRO A 73 4.36 -6.91 -1.96
CA PRO A 73 4.52 -5.64 -2.64
C PRO A 73 5.97 -5.42 -3.03
N GLN A 74 6.20 -4.85 -4.21
CA GLN A 74 7.55 -4.59 -4.69
C GLN A 74 8.18 -3.41 -3.96
N ILE A 75 7.40 -2.36 -3.71
CA ILE A 75 7.87 -1.16 -3.01
C ILE A 75 6.72 -0.55 -2.18
N PRO A 76 6.89 -0.42 -0.86
CA PRO A 76 7.95 -0.98 -0.03
C PRO A 76 7.77 -2.48 0.19
N LYS A 77 8.88 -3.26 0.18
CA LYS A 77 8.84 -4.72 0.38
C LYS A 77 8.16 -5.12 1.70
N LYS A 78 7.68 -6.37 1.76
CA LYS A 78 7.16 -6.96 3.02
C LYS A 78 8.22 -6.82 4.13
N ASN A 79 7.82 -6.26 5.26
CA ASN A 79 8.68 -5.90 6.42
C ASN A 79 9.70 -4.76 6.23
N GLN A 80 9.79 -4.13 5.05
CA GLN A 80 10.64 -2.94 4.86
C GLN A 80 9.96 -1.68 5.43
N THR A 81 10.51 -1.12 6.50
CA THR A 81 10.01 0.11 7.14
C THR A 81 10.84 1.35 6.83
N SER A 82 11.99 1.22 6.16
CA SER A 82 12.86 2.35 5.80
C SER A 82 12.98 2.49 4.29
N ILE A 83 12.72 3.70 3.81
CA ILE A 83 12.95 4.11 2.42
C ILE A 83 14.05 5.17 2.48
N ARG A 84 15.29 4.76 2.19
CA ARG A 84 16.46 5.64 2.15
C ARG A 84 16.59 6.31 0.79
#